data_AF-A0AAW0VV90-F1
#
_entry.id   AF-A0AAW0VV90-F1
#
_cell.length_a   1.000
_cell.length_b   1.000
_cell.length_c   1.000
_cell.angle_alpha   90.00
_cell.angle_beta   90.00
_cell.angle_gamma   90.00
#
_symmetry.space_group_name_H-M   'P 1'
#
loop_
_entity.id
_entity.type
_entity.pdbx_description
1 polymer ?
#
loop_
_entity_poly.entity_id
_entity_poly.type
_entity_poly.pdbx_seq_one_letter_code
_entity_poly.pdbx_strand_id
1 'polypeptide(L)'
;AGEVRTESGRGLVYANYARVEDFDRLEELNVSVRGCVVIARYGKIFRGNKLVHAEKRGAIGLILFSDPNDVALEGQEKEAVYPNTWWLPGSGIERGSTFLISGDPLTPGWPS
;
A
#
# COMPACT_ATOMS: atom_id res chain seq x y z
N ALA A 1 16.24 25.08 0.06
CA ALA A 1 15.19 24.04 0.11
C ALA A 1 15.40 23.25 1.39
N GLY A 2 14.39 23.17 2.26
CA GLY A 2 14.52 22.50 3.56
C GLY A 2 14.79 21.02 3.37
N GLU A 3 15.86 20.52 4.00
CA GLU A 3 16.21 19.11 4.03
C GLU A 3 15.19 18.41 4.95
N VAL A 4 14.19 17.73 4.38
CA VAL A 4 13.25 16.90 5.16
C VAL A 4 14.00 15.64 5.56
N ARG A 5 14.75 15.71 6.65
CA ARG A 5 15.32 14.54 7.31
C ARG A 5 14.24 13.96 8.20
N THR A 6 13.52 12.95 7.72
CA THR A 6 12.77 12.08 8.64
C THR A 6 13.78 11.42 9.54
N GLU A 7 13.76 11.73 10.83
CA GLU A 7 14.62 11.08 11.81
C GLU A 7 14.43 9.56 11.70
N SER A 8 15.54 8.83 11.54
CA SER A 8 15.48 7.38 11.40
C SER A 8 14.75 6.78 12.61
N GLY A 9 13.63 6.08 12.34
CA GLY A 9 12.90 5.30 13.34
C GLY A 9 11.53 5.78 13.78
N ARG A 10 11.00 6.94 13.33
CA ARG A 10 9.63 7.38 13.67
C ARG A 10 9.01 8.25 12.56
N GLY A 11 8.11 7.69 11.75
CA GLY A 11 7.40 8.48 10.74
C GLY A 11 6.48 7.68 9.83
N LEU A 12 5.68 8.40 9.04
CA LEU A 12 4.84 7.87 7.98
C LEU A 12 5.46 8.27 6.63
N VAL A 13 5.75 7.31 5.77
CA VAL A 13 6.31 7.56 4.42
C VAL A 13 5.34 7.09 3.36
N TYR A 14 4.99 7.98 2.43
CA TYR A 14 4.20 7.63 1.26
C TYR A 14 5.07 7.00 0.17
N ALA A 15 4.74 5.76 -0.22
CA ALA A 15 5.51 4.98 -1.19
C ALA A 15 4.73 4.68 -2.47
N ASN A 16 3.84 5.59 -2.91
CA ASN A 16 3.09 5.44 -4.16
C ASN A 16 2.33 4.10 -4.25
N TYR A 17 2.64 3.22 -5.23
CA TYR A 17 2.04 1.89 -5.34
C TYR A 17 2.91 0.79 -4.68
N ALA A 18 3.95 1.16 -3.92
CA ALA A 18 4.90 0.27 -3.26
C ALA A 18 5.53 -0.76 -4.20
N ARG A 19 5.75 -0.38 -5.46
CA ARG A 19 6.53 -1.16 -6.42
C ARG A 19 8.02 -0.99 -6.12
N VAL A 20 8.85 -1.84 -6.71
CA VAL A 20 10.31 -1.78 -6.47
C VAL A 20 10.83 -0.39 -6.87
N GLU A 21 10.42 0.11 -8.03
CA GLU A 21 10.78 1.42 -8.55
C GLU A 21 10.30 2.59 -7.69
N ASP A 22 9.21 2.42 -6.94
CA ASP A 22 8.69 3.48 -6.07
C ASP A 22 9.60 3.66 -4.85
N PHE A 23 10.15 2.57 -4.33
CA PHE A 23 11.11 2.63 -3.24
C PHE A 23 12.51 3.03 -3.71
N ASP A 24 12.96 2.56 -4.87
CA ASP A 24 14.24 2.99 -5.45
C ASP A 24 14.22 4.52 -5.64
N ARG A 25 13.08 5.07 -6.07
CA ARG A 25 12.89 6.52 -6.16
C ARG A 25 12.94 7.24 -4.80
N LEU A 26 12.42 6.63 -3.73
CA LEU A 26 12.55 7.21 -2.38
C LEU A 26 14.02 7.24 -1.94
N GLU A 27 14.79 6.20 -2.22
CA GLU A 27 16.22 6.12 -1.91
C GLU A 27 17.01 7.19 -2.70
N GLU A 28 16.72 7.40 -3.99
CA GLU A 28 17.28 8.50 -4.79
C GLU A 28 16.99 9.88 -4.20
N LEU A 29 15.84 10.04 -3.56
CA LEU A 29 15.43 11.26 -2.87
C LEU A 29 15.98 11.35 -1.44
N ASN A 30 16.86 10.42 -1.03
CA ASN A 30 17.41 10.29 0.32
C ASN A 30 16.33 10.10 1.41
N VAL A 31 15.19 9.48 1.06
CA VAL A 31 14.11 9.14 1.98
C VAL A 31 14.24 7.67 2.37
N SER A 32 14.58 7.41 3.64
CA SER A 32 14.63 6.05 4.19
C SER A 32 13.29 5.66 4.81
N VAL A 33 12.81 4.46 4.49
CA VAL A 33 11.61 3.87 5.14
C VAL A 33 11.94 3.01 6.36
N ARG A 34 13.23 2.87 6.70
CA ARG A 34 13.68 2.01 7.79
C ARG A 34 13.15 2.52 9.14
N GLY A 35 12.41 1.67 9.85
CA GLY A 35 11.77 2.02 11.11
C GLY A 35 10.49 2.86 10.97
N CYS A 36 10.01 3.10 9.75
CA CYS A 36 8.81 3.88 9.48
C CYS A 36 7.60 2.98 9.17
N VAL A 37 6.40 3.53 9.33
CA VAL A 37 5.19 2.98 8.71
C VAL A 37 5.13 3.51 7.28
N VAL A 38 4.91 2.62 6.32
CA VAL A 38 4.70 3.00 4.92
C VAL A 38 3.21 3.11 4.65
N ILE A 39 2.79 4.11 3.87
CA ILE A 39 1.44 4.20 3.31
C ILE A 39 1.52 4.12 1.79
N ALA A 40 0.70 3.27 1.18
CA ALA A 40 0.69 3.03 -0.25
C ALA A 40 -0.70 2.75 -0.79
N ARG A 41 -0.87 2.99 -2.09
CA ARG A 41 -2.12 2.76 -2.82
C ARG A 41 -2.25 1.30 -3.20
N TYR A 42 -3.47 0.80 -3.20
CA TYR A 42 -3.81 -0.43 -3.93
C TYR A 42 -3.55 -0.29 -5.44
N GLY A 43 -3.54 -1.42 -6.16
CA GLY A 43 -3.32 -1.44 -7.61
C GLY A 43 -1.88 -1.70 -8.06
N LYS A 44 -1.70 -1.83 -9.40
CA LYS A 44 -0.46 -2.12 -10.15
C LYS A 44 0.22 -3.47 -9.88
N ILE A 45 0.40 -3.86 -8.62
CA ILE A 45 1.00 -5.14 -8.21
C ILE A 45 0.17 -5.80 -7.10
N PHE A 46 0.36 -7.11 -6.92
CA PHE A 46 -0.27 -7.84 -5.82
C PHE A 46 0.08 -7.24 -4.46
N ARG A 47 -0.91 -7.10 -3.57
CA ARG A 47 -0.76 -6.44 -2.26
C ARG A 47 0.27 -7.11 -1.35
N GLY A 48 0.44 -8.43 -1.43
CA GLY A 48 1.50 -9.14 -0.71
C GLY A 48 2.91 -8.72 -1.12
N ASN A 49 3.13 -8.43 -2.42
CA ASN A 49 4.43 -7.97 -2.90
C ASN A 49 4.78 -6.59 -2.33
N LYS A 50 3.80 -5.71 -2.17
CA LYS A 50 3.98 -4.39 -1.52
C LYS A 50 4.53 -4.54 -0.10
N LEU A 51 3.99 -5.50 0.66
CA LEU A 51 4.44 -5.82 2.01
C LEU A 51 5.89 -6.30 2.01
N VAL A 52 6.24 -7.25 1.15
CA VAL A 52 7.62 -7.75 1.01
C VAL A 52 8.59 -6.64 0.61
N HIS A 53 8.21 -5.76 -0.31
CA HIS A 53 9.08 -4.64 -0.73
C HIS A 53 9.34 -3.65 0.42
N ALA A 54 8.32 -3.35 1.23
CA ALA A 54 8.43 -2.47 2.38
C ALA A 54 9.29 -3.12 3.49
N GLU A 55 9.01 -4.39 3.80
CA GLU A 55 9.74 -5.17 4.81
C GLU A 55 11.24 -5.28 4.47
N LYS A 56 11.57 -5.59 3.21
CA LYS A 56 12.97 -5.67 2.74
C LYS A 56 13.76 -4.38 2.94
N ARG A 57 13.09 -3.23 3.01
CA ARG A 57 13.70 -1.91 3.25
C ARG A 57 13.59 -1.45 4.70
N GLY A 58 13.14 -2.33 5.58
CA GLY A 58 13.09 -2.13 7.02
C GLY A 58 11.89 -1.32 7.51
N ALA A 59 10.84 -1.17 6.70
CA ALA A 59 9.57 -0.63 7.21
C ALA A 59 8.99 -1.54 8.29
N ILE A 60 8.34 -0.95 9.29
CA ILE A 60 7.76 -1.67 10.44
C ILE A 60 6.25 -1.88 10.32
N GLY A 61 5.64 -1.32 9.29
CA GLY A 61 4.22 -1.45 9.01
C GLY A 61 3.87 -0.92 7.62
N LEU A 62 2.73 -1.36 7.09
CA LEU A 62 2.20 -0.94 5.81
C LEU A 62 0.69 -0.64 5.93
N ILE A 63 0.30 0.57 5.55
CA ILE A 63 -1.09 1.00 5.38
C ILE A 63 -1.41 0.97 3.89
N LEU A 64 -2.46 0.24 3.52
CA LEU A 64 -2.98 0.22 2.15
C LEU A 64 -4.32 0.95 2.10
N PHE A 65 -4.48 1.83 1.11
CA PHE A 65 -5.73 2.53 0.86
C PHE A 65 -6.10 2.50 -0.62
N SER A 66 -7.40 2.62 -0.90
CA SER A 66 -7.93 2.73 -2.25
C SER A 66 -7.98 4.21 -2.66
N ASP A 67 -7.11 4.62 -3.58
CA ASP A 67 -7.06 6.01 -4.04
C ASP A 67 -8.25 6.32 -4.96
N PRO A 68 -8.97 7.43 -4.78
CA PRO A 68 -10.08 7.81 -5.66
C PRO A 68 -9.71 7.88 -7.15
N ASN A 69 -8.45 8.19 -7.46
CA ASN A 69 -7.94 8.16 -8.84
C ASN A 69 -7.87 6.74 -9.44
N ASP A 70 -8.06 5.70 -8.65
CA ASP A 70 -8.15 4.31 -9.11
C ASP A 70 -9.56 3.72 -8.96
N VAL A 71 -10.35 4.17 -7.96
CA VAL A 71 -11.61 3.51 -7.57
C VAL A 71 -12.84 4.43 -7.49
N ALA A 72 -12.71 5.72 -7.79
CA ALA A 72 -13.80 6.70 -7.77
C ALA A 72 -13.50 7.86 -8.73
N LEU A 73 -13.31 7.55 -10.02
CA LEU A 73 -12.86 8.51 -11.05
C LEU A 73 -13.85 9.67 -11.28
N GLU A 74 -15.13 9.45 -11.00
CA GLU A 74 -16.18 10.45 -11.17
C GLU A 74 -16.37 11.36 -9.92
N GLY A 75 -15.56 11.15 -8.88
CA GLY A 75 -15.58 11.92 -7.64
C GLY A 75 -15.95 11.11 -6.41
N GLN A 76 -15.84 11.73 -5.23
CA GLN A 76 -16.17 11.11 -3.93
C GLN A 76 -17.46 11.63 -3.29
N GLU A 77 -18.12 12.59 -3.95
CA GLU A 77 -19.41 13.12 -3.49
C GLU A 77 -20.47 12.02 -3.52
N LYS A 78 -21.51 12.16 -2.69
CA LYS A 78 -22.53 11.10 -2.49
C LYS A 78 -23.18 10.67 -3.81
N GLU A 79 -23.39 11.60 -4.72
CA GLU A 79 -24.02 11.38 -6.02
C GLU A 79 -23.12 10.63 -7.00
N ALA A 80 -21.80 10.68 -6.80
CA ALA A 80 -20.79 10.09 -7.67
C ALA A 80 -20.33 8.69 -7.24
N VAL A 81 -20.75 8.21 -6.06
CA VAL A 81 -20.36 6.91 -5.49
C VAL A 81 -21.57 6.05 -5.11
N TYR A 82 -21.33 4.79 -4.73
CA TYR A 82 -22.38 3.90 -4.23
C TYR A 82 -23.13 4.53 -3.03
N PRO A 83 -24.47 4.44 -2.97
CA PRO A 83 -25.35 3.61 -3.83
C PRO A 83 -25.80 4.25 -5.15
N ASN A 84 -25.43 5.51 -5.43
CA ASN A 84 -25.93 6.24 -6.60
C ASN A 84 -25.20 5.85 -7.90
N THR A 85 -23.94 5.44 -7.78
CA THR A 85 -23.15 4.87 -8.87
C THR A 85 -22.50 3.54 -8.45
N TRP A 86 -21.68 2.98 -9.32
CA TRP A 86 -20.88 1.78 -9.07
C TRP A 86 -19.51 2.08 -8.45
N TRP A 87 -19.14 3.35 -8.27
CA TRP A 87 -17.85 3.77 -7.73
C TRP A 87 -17.77 3.58 -6.21
N LEU A 88 -16.54 3.37 -5.70
CA LEU A 88 -16.30 3.09 -4.28
C LEU A 88 -16.56 4.34 -3.42
N PRO A 89 -17.41 4.25 -2.37
CA PRO A 89 -17.59 5.34 -1.43
C PRO A 89 -16.34 5.54 -0.57
N GLY A 90 -16.11 6.75 -0.06
CA GLY A 90 -14.91 7.08 0.73
C GLY A 90 -14.72 6.27 2.03
N SER A 91 -15.78 5.64 2.54
CA SER A 91 -15.73 4.70 3.67
C SER A 91 -15.50 3.24 3.26
N GLY A 92 -15.49 2.94 1.96
CA GLY A 92 -15.28 1.61 1.42
C GLY A 92 -13.82 1.18 1.54
N ILE A 93 -13.60 -0.08 1.96
CA ILE A 93 -12.26 -0.64 2.18
C ILE A 93 -12.12 -1.95 1.38
N GLU A 94 -11.07 -2.06 0.57
CA GLU A 94 -10.70 -3.32 -0.07
C GLU A 94 -10.10 -4.30 0.94
N ARG A 95 -10.70 -5.50 1.03
CA ARG A 95 -10.14 -6.65 1.78
C ARG A 95 -9.36 -7.55 0.83
N GLY A 96 -8.38 -8.29 1.36
CA GLY A 96 -7.71 -9.34 0.60
C GLY A 96 -6.52 -9.93 1.34
N SER A 97 -6.19 -11.18 1.04
CA SER A 97 -4.99 -11.84 1.57
C SER A 97 -3.72 -11.14 1.07
N THR A 98 -2.73 -11.06 1.95
CA THR A 98 -1.34 -10.65 1.65
C THR A 98 -0.41 -11.85 1.46
N PHE A 99 -0.92 -13.07 1.63
CA PHE A 99 -0.14 -14.28 1.53
C PHE A 99 0.28 -14.54 0.08
N LEU A 100 1.56 -14.90 -0.12
CA LEU A 100 2.16 -15.02 -1.45
C LEU A 100 2.00 -16.40 -2.09
N ILE A 101 1.74 -17.43 -1.28
CA ILE A 101 1.57 -18.79 -1.77
C ILE A 101 0.08 -19.16 -1.76
N SER A 102 -0.28 -20.16 -2.56
CA SER A 102 -1.62 -20.73 -2.60
C SER A 102 -1.76 -21.89 -1.63
N GLY A 103 -2.99 -22.11 -1.15
CA GLY A 103 -3.33 -23.19 -0.22
C GLY A 103 -3.25 -22.79 1.25
N ASP A 104 -3.48 -23.76 2.13
CA ASP A 104 -3.31 -23.59 3.57
C ASP A 104 -1.82 -23.37 3.91
N PRO A 105 -1.47 -22.25 4.57
CA PRO A 105 -0.11 -21.98 5.03
C PRO A 105 0.53 -23.11 5.85
N LEU A 106 -0.26 -23.90 6.58
CA LEU A 106 0.25 -24.90 7.52
C LEU A 106 0.33 -26.32 6.96
N THR A 107 -0.30 -26.60 5.82
CA THR A 107 -0.28 -27.92 5.15
C THR A 107 0.16 -27.84 3.69
N PRO A 108 1.32 -27.23 3.36
CA PRO A 108 1.76 -27.11 1.98
C PRO A 108 1.96 -28.49 1.33
N GLY A 109 1.22 -28.76 0.27
CA GLY A 109 1.27 -30.01 -0.49
C GLY A 109 0.38 -31.13 0.04
N TRP A 110 -0.41 -30.88 1.10
CA TRP A 110 -1.32 -31.85 1.71
C TRP A 110 -2.74 -31.29 1.80
N PRO A 111 -3.79 -32.13 1.81
CA PRO A 111 -5.14 -31.68 2.15
C PRO A 111 -5.21 -31.31 3.63
N SER A 112 -5.98 -30.25 3.92
CA SER A 112 -6.25 -29.77 5.28
C SER A 112 -7.33 -30.57 6.00
#